data_AF-A0A1F7BE49-F1
#
_entry.id   AF-A0A1F7BE49-F1
#
_cell.length_a   1.000
_cell.length_b   1.000
_cell.length_c   1.000
_cell.angle_alpha   90.00
_cell.angle_beta   90.00
_cell.angle_gamma   90.00
#
_symmetry.space_group_name_H-M   'P 1'
#
loop_
_entity.id
_entity.type
_entity.pdbx_description
1 polymer ?
#
loop_
_entity_poly.entity_id
_entity_poly.type
_entity_poly.pdbx_seq_one_letter_code
_entity_poly.pdbx_strand_id
1 'polypeptide(L)'
;MPYRDLEPVSKQLTIVVGLTVVGFMAFGLALSFYRNVLFEETLGSIQQQNNALRDKISMGFADLEYYRSAQFKDKYAKENLGKLNPGEKVLIITNQPLGHAGTSDTEEATARQQAAYEELLRQMPVIEHWQMYLFRKNEIEKLKKGL
;
A
#
# COMPACT_ATOMS: atom_id res chain seq x y z
N MET A 1 56.74 -46.78 22.49
CA MET A 1 56.71 -45.30 22.68
C MET A 1 55.70 -44.75 21.68
N PRO A 2 54.59 -44.14 22.10
CA PRO A 2 53.61 -43.64 21.16
C PRO A 2 54.03 -42.25 20.68
N TYR A 3 54.28 -42.11 19.38
CA TYR A 3 54.38 -40.82 18.72
C TYR A 3 52.98 -40.17 18.80
N ARG A 4 52.88 -39.07 19.55
CA ARG A 4 51.71 -38.20 19.48
C ARG A 4 51.87 -37.37 18.21
N ASP A 5 51.09 -37.71 17.19
CA ASP A 5 50.79 -36.82 16.06
C ASP A 5 50.02 -35.60 16.59
N LEU A 6 50.76 -34.69 17.22
CA LEU A 6 50.31 -33.32 17.43
C LEU A 6 50.36 -32.67 16.06
N GLU A 7 49.22 -32.66 15.34
CA GLU A 7 49.05 -31.73 14.22
C GLU A 7 49.58 -30.37 14.68
N PRO A 8 50.47 -29.73 13.89
CA PRO A 8 51.16 -28.55 14.37
C PRO A 8 50.10 -27.49 14.64
N VAL A 9 50.03 -27.00 15.88
CA VAL A 9 49.09 -25.98 16.37
C VAL A 9 49.00 -24.79 15.41
N SER A 10 50.05 -24.53 14.63
CA SER A 10 50.08 -23.56 13.53
C SER A 10 49.01 -23.79 12.45
N LYS A 11 48.74 -25.04 12.02
CA LYS A 11 47.71 -25.34 11.00
C LYS A 11 46.31 -25.02 11.52
N GLN A 12 46.00 -25.42 12.75
CA GLN A 12 44.71 -25.12 13.38
C GLN A 12 44.52 -23.61 13.56
N LEU A 13 45.58 -22.89 13.97
CA LEU A 13 45.56 -21.44 14.10
C LEU A 13 45.30 -20.75 12.75
N THR A 14 45.97 -21.18 11.67
CA THR A 14 45.75 -20.61 10.33
C THR A 14 44.33 -20.84 9.83
N ILE A 15 43.74 -22.00 10.08
CA ILE A 15 42.34 -22.30 9.70
C ILE A 15 41.38 -21.40 10.47
N VAL A 16 41.56 -21.23 11.78
CA VAL A 16 40.71 -20.38 12.61
C VAL A 16 40.82 -18.92 12.18
N VAL A 17 42.03 -18.41 11.95
CA VAL A 17 42.23 -17.04 11.48
C VAL A 17 41.61 -16.84 10.08
N GLY A 18 41.81 -17.79 9.16
CA GLY A 18 41.22 -17.74 7.82
C GLY A 18 39.69 -17.74 7.85
N LEU A 19 39.08 -18.61 8.65
CA LEU A 19 37.63 -18.66 8.84
C LEU A 19 37.10 -17.34 9.42
N THR A 20 37.82 -16.74 10.36
CA THR A 20 37.43 -15.48 10.99
C THR A 20 37.43 -14.34 9.97
N VAL A 21 38.47 -14.25 9.13
CA VAL A 21 38.56 -13.23 8.06
C VAL A 21 37.42 -13.39 7.06
N VAL A 22 37.15 -14.62 6.61
CA VAL A 22 36.05 -14.90 5.68
C VAL A 22 34.70 -14.54 6.32
N GLY A 23 34.51 -14.86 7.60
CA GLY A 23 33.31 -14.48 8.37
C GLY A 23 33.12 -12.96 8.45
N PHE A 24 34.17 -12.20 8.73
CA PHE A 24 34.12 -10.74 8.75
C PHE A 24 33.80 -10.14 7.37
N MET A 25 34.35 -10.70 6.29
CA MET A 25 34.03 -10.25 4.93
C MET A 25 32.55 -10.52 4.58
N ALA A 26 32.05 -11.72 4.87
CA ALA A 26 30.65 -12.07 4.64
C ALA A 26 29.70 -11.17 5.47
N PHE A 27 30.05 -10.91 6.73
CA PHE A 27 29.30 -10.00 7.60
C PHE A 27 29.29 -8.56 7.08
N GLY A 28 30.44 -8.06 6.58
CA GLY A 28 30.53 -6.74 5.96
C GLY A 28 29.64 -6.60 4.72
N LEU A 29 29.61 -7.64 3.87
CA LEU A 29 28.72 -7.68 2.71
C LEU A 29 27.24 -7.70 3.12
N ALA A 30 26.87 -8.50 4.12
CA ALA A 30 25.51 -8.54 4.64
C ALA A 30 25.06 -7.18 5.19
N LEU A 31 25.92 -6.50 5.95
CA LEU A 31 25.63 -5.15 6.48
C LEU A 31 25.51 -4.10 5.37
N SER A 32 26.36 -4.19 4.34
CA SER A 32 26.29 -3.32 3.17
C SER A 32 24.98 -3.51 2.40
N PHE A 33 24.58 -4.76 2.16
CA PHE A 33 23.32 -5.09 1.51
C PHE A 33 22.11 -4.59 2.32
N TYR A 34 22.11 -4.80 3.64
CA TYR A 34 21.05 -4.32 4.53
C TYR A 34 20.88 -2.80 4.45
N ARG A 35 21.99 -2.06 4.48
CA ARG A 35 21.96 -0.60 4.33
C ARG A 35 21.38 -0.19 2.97
N ASN A 36 21.79 -0.87 1.90
CA ASN A 36 21.30 -0.56 0.56
C ASN A 36 19.77 -0.72 0.44
N VAL A 37 19.21 -1.79 1.00
CA VAL A 37 17.76 -2.00 1.02
C VAL A 37 17.04 -0.91 1.81
N LEU A 38 17.56 -0.55 3.00
CA LEU A 38 16.98 0.52 3.82
C LEU A 38 17.02 1.88 3.11
N PHE A 39 18.08 2.15 2.34
CA PHE A 39 18.18 3.35 1.53
C PHE A 39 17.14 3.39 0.41
N GLU A 40 16.94 2.28 -0.29
CA GLU A 40 15.95 2.19 -1.37
C GLU A 40 14.52 2.41 -0.83
N GLU A 41 14.17 1.79 0.30
CA GLU A 41 12.88 2.00 0.97
C GLU A 41 12.70 3.47 1.37
N THR A 42 13.74 4.09 1.93
CA THR A 42 13.70 5.49 2.34
C THR A 42 13.50 6.41 1.12
N LEU A 43 14.25 6.19 0.03
CA LEU A 43 14.10 6.95 -1.21
C LEU A 43 12.71 6.79 -1.81
N GLY A 44 12.17 5.57 -1.85
CA GLY A 44 10.82 5.29 -2.28
C GLY A 44 9.78 6.05 -1.47
N SER A 45 9.92 6.07 -0.14
CA SER A 45 9.00 6.80 0.75
C SER A 45 9.05 8.32 0.54
N ILE A 46 10.23 8.90 0.32
CA ILE A 46 10.41 10.33 0.03
C ILE A 46 9.80 10.68 -1.32
N GLN A 47 9.96 9.81 -2.32
CA GLN A 47 9.39 10.01 -3.64
C GLN A 47 7.85 9.99 -3.58
N GLN A 48 7.26 9.04 -2.85
CA GLN A 48 5.82 8.98 -2.64
C GLN A 48 5.28 10.24 -1.96
N GLN A 49 5.97 10.71 -0.91
CA GLN A 49 5.59 11.94 -0.22
C GLN A 49 5.65 13.17 -1.14
N ASN A 50 6.68 13.26 -1.99
CA ASN A 50 6.81 14.34 -2.97
C ASN A 50 5.68 14.32 -4.01
N ASN A 51 5.36 13.14 -4.54
CA ASN A 51 4.26 13.00 -5.50
C ASN A 51 2.93 13.41 -4.86
N ALA A 52 2.62 12.89 -3.66
CA ALA A 52 1.41 13.27 -2.93
C ALA A 52 1.36 14.77 -2.63
N LEU A 53 2.49 15.41 -2.34
CA LEU A 53 2.56 16.85 -2.12
C LEU A 53 2.28 17.62 -3.42
N ARG A 54 2.83 17.19 -4.56
CA ARG A 54 2.56 17.79 -5.87
C ARG A 54 1.09 17.69 -6.25
N ASP A 55 0.49 16.53 -6.02
CA ASP A 55 -0.94 16.32 -6.28
C ASP A 55 -1.79 17.26 -5.42
N LYS A 56 -1.49 17.37 -4.11
CA LYS A 56 -2.18 18.32 -3.22
C LYS A 56 -2.03 19.77 -3.68
N ILE A 57 -0.85 20.15 -4.15
CA ILE A 57 -0.61 21.50 -4.67
C ILE A 57 -1.46 21.74 -5.92
N SER A 58 -1.48 20.79 -6.88
CA SER A 58 -2.30 20.93 -8.10
C SER A 58 -3.80 21.01 -7.80
N MET A 59 -4.31 20.18 -6.88
CA MET A 59 -5.70 20.22 -6.44
C MET A 59 -6.02 21.56 -5.76
N GLY A 60 -5.15 22.03 -4.86
CA GLY A 60 -5.33 23.31 -4.20
C GLY A 60 -5.36 24.50 -5.17
N PHE A 61 -4.54 24.47 -6.23
CA PHE A 61 -4.60 25.49 -7.28
C PHE A 61 -5.91 25.43 -8.07
N ALA A 62 -6.37 24.24 -8.45
CA ALA A 62 -7.63 24.05 -9.17
C ALA A 62 -8.84 24.51 -8.32
N ASP A 63 -8.85 24.19 -7.02
CA ASP A 63 -9.89 24.62 -6.09
C ASP A 63 -9.91 26.14 -5.97
N LEU A 64 -8.72 26.76 -5.81
CA LEU A 64 -8.60 28.21 -5.67
C LEU A 64 -9.06 28.93 -6.95
N GLU A 65 -8.74 28.38 -8.12
CA GLU A 65 -9.25 28.86 -9.41
C GLU A 65 -10.78 28.73 -9.49
N TYR A 66 -11.34 27.59 -9.07
CA TYR A 66 -12.79 27.37 -9.00
C TYR A 66 -13.48 28.37 -8.08
N TYR A 67 -12.97 28.63 -6.88
CA TYR A 67 -13.56 29.62 -5.96
C TYR A 67 -13.49 31.06 -6.48
N ARG A 68 -12.48 31.38 -7.30
CA ARG A 68 -12.38 32.69 -7.96
C ARG A 68 -13.26 32.82 -9.20
N SER A 69 -13.67 31.69 -9.78
CA SER A 69 -14.48 31.65 -10.99
C SER A 69 -15.82 32.37 -10.84
N ALA A 70 -16.33 32.92 -11.95
CA ALA A 70 -17.66 33.52 -11.99
C ALA A 70 -18.77 32.48 -11.73
N GLN A 71 -18.53 31.22 -12.10
CA GLN A 71 -19.46 30.10 -11.91
C GLN A 71 -19.70 29.82 -10.42
N PHE A 72 -18.63 29.79 -9.61
CA PHE A 72 -18.78 29.59 -8.17
C PHE A 72 -19.51 30.77 -7.51
N LYS A 73 -19.20 32.01 -7.91
CA LYS A 73 -19.89 33.21 -7.39
C LYS A 73 -21.39 33.19 -7.70
N ASP A 74 -21.75 32.78 -8.90
CA ASP A 74 -23.14 32.64 -9.34
C ASP A 74 -23.86 31.50 -8.58
N LYS A 75 -23.24 30.33 -8.46
CA LYS A 75 -23.74 29.22 -7.64
C LYS A 75 -23.97 29.63 -6.19
N TYR A 76 -22.96 30.26 -5.56
CA TYR A 76 -23.04 30.71 -4.18
C TYR A 76 -24.15 31.76 -3.97
N ALA A 77 -24.34 32.68 -4.91
CA ALA A 77 -25.41 33.68 -4.85
C ALA A 77 -26.81 33.05 -4.98
N LYS A 78 -26.95 32.04 -5.84
CA LYS A 78 -28.22 31.32 -6.05
C LYS A 78 -28.58 30.43 -4.85
N GLU A 79 -27.60 29.73 -4.27
CA GLU A 79 -27.82 28.81 -3.15
C GLU A 79 -27.96 29.53 -1.80
N ASN A 80 -27.09 30.50 -1.49
CA ASN A 80 -27.01 31.09 -0.14
C ASN A 80 -27.70 32.44 0.00
N LEU A 81 -27.80 33.22 -1.08
CA LEU A 81 -28.39 34.57 -1.04
C LEU A 81 -29.84 34.61 -1.57
N GLY A 82 -30.38 33.46 -2.01
CA GLY A 82 -31.74 33.36 -2.54
C GLY A 82 -31.99 34.23 -3.77
N LYS A 83 -30.92 34.69 -4.45
CA LYS A 83 -30.99 35.55 -5.64
C LYS A 83 -31.24 34.70 -6.89
N LEU A 84 -32.31 33.91 -6.85
CA LEU A 84 -32.77 33.17 -8.01
C LEU A 84 -33.48 34.12 -8.98
N ASN A 85 -33.11 34.06 -10.26
CA ASN A 85 -33.87 34.79 -11.27
C ASN A 85 -35.25 34.13 -11.43
N PRO A 86 -36.31 34.93 -11.66
CA PRO A 86 -37.66 34.39 -11.84
C PRO A 86 -37.69 33.44 -13.06
N GLY A 87 -37.98 32.16 -12.83
CA GLY A 87 -38.04 31.11 -13.86
C GLY A 87 -36.89 30.09 -13.84
N GLU A 88 -35.86 30.29 -13.01
CA GLU A 88 -34.72 29.38 -12.88
C GLU A 88 -34.97 28.29 -11.82
N LYS A 89 -34.57 27.03 -12.09
CA LYS A 89 -34.67 25.91 -11.12
C LYS A 89 -33.26 25.41 -10.77
N VAL A 90 -32.91 25.41 -9.49
CA VAL A 90 -31.64 24.86 -9.00
C VAL A 90 -31.81 23.38 -8.70
N LEU A 91 -30.95 22.54 -9.29
CA LEU A 91 -30.85 21.10 -9.02
C LEU A 91 -29.62 20.86 -8.16
N ILE A 92 -29.83 20.47 -6.90
CA ILE A 92 -28.75 20.05 -6.00
C ILE A 92 -28.61 18.54 -6.13
N ILE A 93 -27.54 18.09 -6.79
CA ILE A 93 -27.21 16.66 -6.89
C ILE A 93 -26.42 16.29 -5.64
N THR A 94 -27.04 15.57 -4.71
CA THR A 94 -26.35 14.98 -3.57
C THR A 94 -25.92 13.56 -3.94
N ASN A 95 -24.64 13.22 -3.74
CA ASN A 95 -24.12 11.86 -3.94
C ASN A 95 -24.54 10.92 -2.79
N GLN A 96 -25.80 10.97 -2.38
CA GLN A 96 -26.32 10.01 -1.42
C GLN A 96 -26.80 8.80 -2.22
N PRO A 97 -26.19 7.60 -2.05
CA PRO A 97 -26.69 6.42 -2.72
C PRO A 97 -28.08 6.13 -2.14
N LEU A 98 -29.12 6.37 -2.93
CA LEU A 98 -30.44 5.84 -2.66
C LEU A 98 -30.32 4.32 -2.67
N GLY A 99 -30.28 3.73 -1.48
CA GLY A 99 -30.33 2.28 -1.31
C GLY A 99 -31.60 1.75 -1.98
N HIS A 100 -31.41 1.03 -3.08
CA HIS A 100 -32.48 0.27 -3.71
C HIS A 100 -32.86 -0.89 -2.78
N ALA A 101 -34.09 -0.84 -2.27
CA ALA A 101 -34.76 -1.99 -1.69
C ALA A 101 -35.27 -2.89 -2.83
N GLY A 102 -34.77 -4.12 -2.90
CA GLY A 102 -35.19 -5.12 -3.90
C GLY A 102 -34.75 -6.51 -3.46
N THR A 103 -35.65 -7.22 -2.78
CA THR A 103 -35.48 -8.59 -2.30
C THR A 103 -35.34 -9.60 -3.46
N SER A 104 -34.10 -9.82 -3.90
CA SER A 104 -33.66 -11.01 -4.67
C SER A 104 -32.13 -11.19 -4.66
N ASP A 105 -31.43 -10.52 -3.73
CA ASP A 105 -29.98 -10.24 -3.88
C ASP A 105 -29.04 -11.20 -3.15
N THR A 106 -29.52 -12.18 -2.36
CA THR A 106 -28.59 -12.96 -1.52
C THR A 106 -27.66 -13.88 -2.34
N GLU A 107 -28.16 -14.46 -3.43
CA GLU A 107 -27.35 -15.33 -4.30
C GLU A 107 -26.47 -14.51 -5.26
N GLU A 108 -26.98 -13.40 -5.80
CA GLU A 108 -26.17 -12.52 -6.65
C GLU A 108 -25.11 -11.74 -5.87
N ALA A 109 -25.41 -11.32 -4.64
CA ALA A 109 -24.43 -10.66 -3.78
C ALA A 109 -23.30 -11.64 -3.42
N THR A 110 -23.61 -12.88 -3.03
CA THR A 110 -22.57 -13.88 -2.73
C THR A 110 -21.73 -14.26 -3.95
N ALA A 111 -22.33 -14.32 -5.15
CA ALA A 111 -21.58 -14.55 -6.40
C ALA A 111 -20.66 -13.37 -6.76
N ARG A 112 -21.12 -12.13 -6.59
CA ARG A 112 -20.29 -10.91 -6.82
C ARG A 112 -19.14 -10.82 -5.82
N GLN A 113 -19.38 -11.20 -4.57
CA GLN A 113 -18.35 -11.25 -3.52
C GLN A 113 -17.28 -12.31 -3.79
N GLN A 114 -17.69 -13.48 -4.29
CA GLN A 114 -16.76 -14.54 -4.70
C GLN A 114 -15.91 -14.12 -5.91
N ALA A 115 -16.50 -13.51 -6.92
CA ALA A 115 -15.77 -13.02 -8.09
C ALA A 115 -14.73 -11.93 -7.72
N ALA A 116 -15.11 -10.99 -6.86
CA ALA A 116 -14.19 -9.95 -6.38
C ALA A 116 -13.04 -10.54 -5.53
N TYR A 117 -13.32 -11.57 -4.74
CA TYR A 117 -12.30 -12.30 -3.98
C TYR A 117 -11.31 -13.03 -4.90
N GLU A 118 -11.80 -13.70 -5.95
CA GLU A 118 -10.96 -14.40 -6.92
C GLU A 118 -10.08 -13.45 -7.74
N GLU A 119 -10.60 -12.28 -8.09
CA GLU A 119 -9.83 -11.26 -8.79
C GLU A 119 -8.72 -10.66 -7.91
N LEU A 120 -9.01 -10.44 -6.63
CA LEU A 120 -8.01 -10.02 -5.64
C LEU A 120 -6.91 -11.07 -5.44
N LEU A 121 -7.27 -12.37 -5.40
CA LEU A 121 -6.30 -13.46 -5.33
C LEU A 121 -5.41 -13.54 -6.58
N ARG A 122 -5.93 -13.19 -7.76
CA ARG A 122 -5.14 -13.18 -9.01
C ARG A 122 -4.11 -12.06 -9.06
N GLN A 123 -4.37 -10.94 -8.40
CA GLN A 123 -3.48 -9.77 -8.38
C GLN A 123 -2.40 -9.87 -7.30
N MET A 124 -2.55 -10.78 -6.33
CA MET A 124 -1.64 -10.93 -5.20
C MET A 124 -0.39 -11.77 -5.55
N PRO A 125 0.81 -11.39 -5.08
CA PRO A 125 2.01 -12.20 -5.20
C PRO A 125 1.84 -13.59 -4.59
N VAL A 126 2.38 -14.62 -5.25
CA VAL A 126 2.25 -16.04 -4.82
C VAL A 126 2.68 -16.26 -3.37
N ILE A 127 3.72 -15.56 -2.91
CA ILE A 127 4.23 -15.71 -1.54
C ILE A 127 3.25 -15.21 -0.47
N GLU A 128 2.52 -14.13 -0.76
CA GLU A 128 1.52 -13.56 0.15
C GLU A 128 0.29 -14.47 0.24
N HIS A 129 -0.09 -15.11 -0.86
CA HIS A 129 -1.16 -16.11 -0.88
C HIS A 129 -0.86 -17.28 0.07
N TRP A 130 0.34 -17.87 -0.02
CA TRP A 130 0.74 -18.96 0.89
C TRP A 130 0.84 -18.51 2.33
N GLN A 131 1.35 -17.30 2.57
CA GLN A 131 1.44 -16.74 3.92
C GLN A 131 0.05 -16.55 4.55
N MET A 132 -0.90 -16.04 3.77
CA MET A 132 -2.27 -15.84 4.23
C MET A 132 -2.97 -17.18 4.51
N TYR A 133 -2.80 -18.17 3.63
CA TYR A 133 -3.37 -19.52 3.79
C TYR A 133 -2.85 -20.28 5.01
N LEU A 134 -1.53 -20.21 5.25
CA LEU A 134 -0.88 -20.97 6.33
C LEU A 134 -1.00 -20.29 7.69
N PHE A 135 -0.91 -18.95 7.76
CA PHE A 135 -0.76 -18.24 9.03
C PHE A 135 -1.93 -17.34 9.40
N ARG A 136 -2.83 -17.01 8.45
CA ARG A 136 -3.86 -15.97 8.67
C ARG A 136 -5.29 -16.40 8.28
N LYS A 137 -5.70 -17.59 8.71
CA LYS A 137 -7.06 -18.14 8.47
C LYS A 137 -8.20 -17.19 8.88
N ASN A 138 -8.02 -16.47 9.99
CA ASN A 138 -9.01 -15.50 10.47
C ASN A 138 -9.13 -14.25 9.57
N GLU A 139 -8.07 -13.87 8.87
CA GLU A 139 -8.10 -12.75 7.91
C GLU A 139 -8.78 -13.16 6.61
N ILE A 140 -8.64 -14.42 6.19
CA ILE A 140 -9.36 -14.98 5.04
C ILE A 140 -10.88 -14.96 5.29
N GLU A 141 -11.32 -15.36 6.48
CA GLU A 141 -12.74 -15.30 6.82
C GLU A 141 -13.29 -13.87 6.89
N LYS A 142 -12.46 -12.91 7.32
CA LYS A 142 -12.83 -11.48 7.31
C LYS A 142 -12.89 -10.92 5.90
N LEU A 143 -11.94 -11.25 5.03
CA LEU A 143 -11.93 -10.83 3.63
C LEU A 143 -13.14 -11.41 2.87
N LYS A 144 -13.50 -12.67 3.15
CA LYS A 144 -14.69 -13.31 2.57
C LYS A 144 -16.02 -12.71 3.04
N LYS A 145 -16.05 -12.08 4.23
CA LYS A 145 -17.26 -11.46 4.81
C LYS A 145 -17.31 -9.94 4.64
N GLY A 146 -16.17 -9.31 4.34
CA GLY A 146 -15.99 -7.86 4.30
C GLY A 146 -16.02 -7.25 2.90
N LEU A 147 -15.97 -8.08 1.85
CA LEU A 147 -16.37 -7.72 0.49
C LEU A 147 -17.77 -8.27 0.24
#